data_AF-A0A3L7NPA0-F1
#
_entry.id   AF-A0A3L7NPA0-F1
#
_cell.length_a   1.000
_cell.length_b   1.000
_cell.length_c   1.000
_cell.angle_alpha   90.00
_cell.angle_beta   90.00
_cell.angle_gamma   90.00
#
_symmetry.space_group_name_H-M   'P 1'
#
loop_
_entity.id
_entity.type
_entity.pdbx_description
1 polymer ?
#
loop_
_entity_poly.entity_id
_entity_poly.type
_entity_poly.pdbx_seq_one_letter_code
_entity_poly.pdbx_strand_id
1 'polypeptide(L)'
;MEDHDPGKAAERCRRWFGGRACRITSLPGGSSGSPVFAIDVDAVGPASVRLCDSVAPHPSPCQPRFVLKAFALGWSPERARWLHRLINWLEEEQITVVAGPERLVGSGEQTILEEADGRLWEMVAWRGGSPLAAPRETQAARAMEELARVHRAAARFCDPFPAAAASGSP
;
A
#
# COMPACT_ATOMS: atom_id res chain seq x y z
N MET A 1 -19.27 1.59 -9.37
CA MET A 1 -18.42 2.79 -9.59
C MET A 1 -18.33 3.63 -8.30
N GLU A 2 -18.26 2.98 -7.12
CA GLU A 2 -18.27 3.66 -5.81
C GLU A 2 -16.91 3.59 -5.08
N ASP A 3 -15.94 2.85 -5.62
CA ASP A 3 -14.67 2.58 -4.93
C ASP A 3 -13.63 3.70 -5.00
N HIS A 4 -13.86 4.65 -5.90
CA HIS A 4 -13.00 5.82 -6.06
C HIS A 4 -13.52 7.01 -5.22
N ASP A 5 -14.51 6.78 -4.34
CA ASP A 5 -15.06 7.83 -3.48
C ASP A 5 -14.00 8.32 -2.46
N PRO A 6 -13.52 9.56 -2.60
CA PRO A 6 -12.53 10.11 -1.68
C PRO A 6 -13.07 10.31 -0.26
N GLY A 7 -14.40 10.40 -0.06
CA GLY A 7 -15.03 10.46 1.26
C GLY A 7 -14.74 9.21 2.08
N LYS A 8 -14.90 8.03 1.47
CA LYS A 8 -14.54 6.74 2.10
C LYS A 8 -13.04 6.62 2.34
N ALA A 9 -12.20 7.09 1.40
CA ALA A 9 -10.75 7.12 1.61
C ALA A 9 -10.34 7.97 2.84
N ALA A 10 -11.02 9.10 3.06
CA ALA A 10 -10.81 9.95 4.24
C ALA A 10 -11.16 9.26 5.55
N GLU A 11 -12.25 8.50 5.58
CA GLU A 11 -12.63 7.70 6.74
C GLU A 11 -11.58 6.63 7.06
N ARG A 12 -11.10 5.89 6.05
CA ARG A 12 -10.05 4.89 6.21
C ARG A 12 -8.76 5.49 6.74
N CYS A 13 -8.36 6.66 6.22
CA CYS A 13 -7.18 7.39 6.71
C CYS A 13 -7.33 7.81 8.17
N ARG A 14 -8.51 8.29 8.59
CA ARG A 14 -8.78 8.61 9.99
C ARG A 14 -8.66 7.37 10.89
N ARG A 15 -9.15 6.21 10.44
CA ARG A 15 -8.99 4.94 11.17
C ARG A 15 -7.52 4.54 11.29
N TRP A 16 -6.72 4.78 10.25
CA TRP A 16 -5.29 4.47 10.26
C TRP A 16 -4.49 5.35 11.22
N PHE A 17 -4.75 6.66 11.23
CA PHE A 17 -3.93 7.64 11.95
C PHE A 17 -4.60 8.21 13.20
N GLY A 18 -5.57 7.50 13.79
CA GLY A 18 -6.21 7.91 15.05
C GLY A 18 -6.94 9.25 14.96
N GLY A 19 -7.62 9.53 13.84
CA GLY A 19 -8.40 10.75 13.63
C GLY A 19 -7.62 11.94 13.08
N ARG A 20 -6.31 11.82 12.83
CA ARG A 20 -5.50 12.88 12.23
C ARG A 20 -6.00 13.28 10.85
N ALA A 21 -5.94 14.59 10.58
CA ALA A 21 -6.28 15.14 9.28
C ALA A 21 -5.28 14.64 8.22
N CYS A 22 -5.81 14.22 7.08
CA CYS A 22 -5.04 13.71 5.96
C CYS A 22 -5.44 14.44 4.68
N ARG A 23 -4.46 14.82 3.85
CA ARG A 23 -4.68 15.18 2.45
C ARG A 23 -4.67 13.90 1.62
N ILE A 24 -5.66 13.76 0.74
CA ILE A 24 -5.88 12.56 -0.04
C ILE A 24 -5.99 12.94 -1.50
N THR A 25 -5.18 12.28 -2.33
CA THR A 25 -5.17 12.47 -3.78
C THR A 25 -5.40 11.12 -4.44
N SER A 26 -6.40 11.01 -5.31
CA SER A 26 -6.59 9.81 -6.12
C SER A 26 -5.44 9.69 -7.12
N LEU A 27 -4.91 8.48 -7.28
CA LEU A 27 -3.92 8.18 -8.30
C LEU A 27 -4.57 7.41 -9.45
N PRO A 28 -4.07 7.56 -10.68
CA PRO A 28 -4.42 6.62 -11.74
C PRO A 28 -4.07 5.22 -11.23
N GLY A 29 -5.10 4.38 -11.06
CA GLY A 29 -5.06 3.16 -10.24
C GLY A 29 -3.92 2.20 -10.56
N GLY A 30 -3.68 1.25 -9.65
CA GLY A 30 -2.69 0.20 -9.84
C GLY A 30 -3.08 -0.75 -10.99
N SER A 31 -2.12 -1.57 -11.46
CA SER A 31 -2.35 -2.56 -12.53
C SER A 31 -3.46 -3.59 -12.23
N SER A 32 -3.90 -3.70 -10.97
CA SER A 32 -5.01 -4.56 -10.55
C SER A 32 -6.40 -3.97 -10.79
N GLY A 33 -6.52 -2.70 -11.19
CA GLY A 33 -7.79 -1.98 -11.25
C GLY A 33 -8.34 -1.58 -9.87
N SER A 34 -7.59 -1.86 -8.79
CA SER A 34 -7.95 -1.42 -7.44
C SER A 34 -7.75 0.09 -7.29
N PRO A 35 -8.59 0.77 -6.49
CA PRO A 35 -8.38 2.18 -6.16
C PRO A 35 -7.08 2.36 -5.36
N VAL A 36 -6.35 3.43 -5.70
CA VAL A 36 -5.09 3.81 -5.05
C VAL A 36 -5.13 5.30 -4.75
N PHE A 37 -4.74 5.68 -3.52
CA PHE A 37 -4.72 7.06 -3.06
C PHE A 37 -3.37 7.40 -2.45
N ALA A 38 -2.83 8.57 -2.79
CA ALA A 38 -1.69 9.16 -2.12
C ALA A 38 -2.15 9.92 -0.87
N ILE A 39 -1.49 9.66 0.27
CA ILE A 39 -1.86 10.17 1.58
C ILE A 39 -0.72 11.00 2.17
N ASP A 40 -1.06 12.21 2.64
CA ASP A 40 -0.17 13.07 3.41
C ASP A 40 -0.83 13.44 4.74
N VAL A 41 -0.12 13.18 5.84
CA VAL A 41 -0.63 13.28 7.22
C VAL A 41 -0.09 14.55 7.86
N ASP A 42 -0.92 15.26 8.62
CA ASP A 42 -0.65 16.59 9.19
C ASP A 42 -0.48 17.70 8.14
N ALA A 43 -1.05 17.53 6.96
CA ALA A 43 -1.18 18.62 6.01
C ALA A 43 -2.08 19.73 6.61
N VAL A 44 -1.46 20.71 7.27
CA VAL A 44 -2.15 21.87 7.86
C VAL A 44 -2.71 22.72 6.72
N GLY A 45 -4.04 22.76 6.62
CA GLY A 45 -4.81 23.46 5.60
C GLY A 45 -6.25 22.96 5.64
N PRO A 46 -7.24 23.70 5.12
CA PRO A 46 -8.64 23.29 5.19
C PRO A 46 -8.73 21.87 4.65
N ALA A 47 -9.38 20.97 5.41
CA ALA A 47 -9.63 19.58 5.07
C ALA A 47 -10.32 19.51 3.70
N SER A 48 -9.52 19.60 2.65
CA SER A 48 -9.94 19.71 1.27
C SER A 48 -9.40 18.46 0.62
N VAL A 49 -10.30 17.51 0.41
CA VAL A 49 -10.16 16.55 -0.68
C VAL A 49 -9.95 17.39 -1.94
N ARG A 50 -8.68 17.57 -2.34
CA ARG A 50 -8.38 18.12 -3.65
C ARG A 50 -8.27 16.91 -4.56
N LEU A 51 -9.32 16.65 -5.32
CA LEU A 51 -9.21 15.88 -6.56
C LEU A 51 -8.38 16.75 -7.52
N CYS A 52 -7.07 16.57 -7.53
CA CYS A 52 -6.20 17.25 -8.49
C CYS A 52 -6.29 16.47 -9.82
N ASP A 53 -7.18 16.90 -10.72
CA ASP A 53 -7.28 16.34 -12.08
C ASP A 53 -6.23 16.93 -13.05
N SER A 54 -5.31 17.78 -12.60
CA SER A 54 -4.48 18.58 -13.51
C SER A 54 -2.97 18.43 -13.31
N VAL A 55 -2.33 17.97 -14.39
CA VAL A 55 -0.89 17.97 -14.66
C VAL A 55 -0.40 19.41 -14.83
N ALA A 56 0.03 20.07 -13.76
CA ALA A 56 0.77 21.34 -13.87
C ALA A 56 1.97 21.36 -12.91
N PRO A 57 3.16 21.80 -13.35
CA PRO A 57 4.38 21.73 -12.54
C PRO A 57 4.60 23.03 -11.75
N HIS A 58 4.24 23.05 -10.47
CA HIS A 58 4.69 24.09 -9.53
C HIS A 58 4.56 23.64 -8.05
N PRO A 59 5.15 24.41 -7.13
CA PRO A 59 6.41 24.14 -6.45
C PRO A 59 6.31 22.93 -5.50
N SER A 60 7.36 22.11 -5.44
CA SER A 60 7.48 20.82 -4.73
C SER A 60 6.36 20.55 -3.71
N PRO A 61 5.25 19.90 -4.11
CA PRO A 61 4.30 19.41 -3.13
C PRO A 61 5.08 18.46 -2.21
N CYS A 62 4.90 18.60 -0.90
CA CYS A 62 5.34 17.60 0.07
C CYS A 62 4.99 16.23 -0.54
N GLN A 63 6.02 15.43 -0.82
CA GLN A 63 5.77 14.12 -1.40
C GLN A 63 4.83 13.39 -0.45
N PRO A 64 3.79 12.71 -0.97
CA PRO A 64 2.91 11.94 -0.11
C PRO A 64 3.76 10.99 0.72
N ARG A 65 3.34 10.77 1.96
CA ARG A 65 4.07 9.95 2.91
C ARG A 65 3.66 8.49 2.81
N PHE A 66 2.42 8.25 2.38
CA PHE A 66 1.84 6.92 2.30
C PHE A 66 0.99 6.74 1.05
N VAL A 67 0.67 5.47 0.76
CA VAL A 67 -0.30 5.05 -0.23
C VAL A 67 -1.35 4.19 0.46
N LEU A 68 -2.63 4.54 0.28
CA LEU A 68 -3.76 3.70 0.64
C LEU A 68 -4.23 2.94 -0.62
N LYS A 69 -4.28 1.61 -0.56
CA LYS A 69 -4.76 0.77 -1.66
C LYS A 69 -5.67 -0.34 -1.16
N ALA A 70 -6.64 -0.71 -1.99
CA ALA A 70 -7.44 -1.90 -1.75
C ALA A 70 -6.73 -3.14 -2.32
N PHE A 71 -6.81 -4.26 -1.60
CA PHE A 71 -6.46 -5.55 -2.17
C PHE A 71 -7.40 -5.90 -3.33
N ALA A 72 -6.92 -6.70 -4.27
CA ALA A 72 -7.77 -7.22 -5.34
C ALA A 72 -8.89 -8.11 -4.75
N LEU A 73 -10.01 -8.21 -5.47
CA LEU A 73 -11.11 -9.11 -5.08
C LEU A 73 -10.61 -10.56 -4.93
N GLY A 74 -11.15 -11.26 -3.94
CA GLY A 74 -10.78 -12.66 -3.65
C GLY A 74 -9.58 -12.84 -2.71
N TRP A 75 -8.95 -11.76 -2.24
CA TRP A 75 -7.96 -11.86 -1.16
C TRP A 75 -8.64 -12.13 0.18
N SER A 76 -8.24 -13.23 0.84
CA SER A 76 -8.63 -13.49 2.23
C SER A 76 -7.81 -12.62 3.21
N PRO A 77 -8.36 -12.25 4.38
CA PRO A 77 -7.61 -11.54 5.42
C PRO A 77 -6.32 -12.27 5.84
N GLU A 78 -6.36 -13.61 5.89
CA GLU A 78 -5.20 -14.43 6.28
C GLU A 78 -4.04 -14.29 5.30
N ARG A 79 -4.32 -14.41 3.99
CA ARG A 79 -3.33 -14.19 2.91
C ARG A 79 -2.76 -12.78 2.93
N ALA A 80 -3.58 -11.76 3.15
CA ALA A 80 -3.12 -10.37 3.26
C ALA A 80 -2.18 -10.18 4.45
N ARG A 81 -2.53 -10.74 5.63
CA ARG A 81 -1.67 -10.71 6.82
C ARG A 81 -0.37 -11.48 6.62
N TRP A 82 -0.40 -12.65 5.97
CA TRP A 82 0.81 -13.41 5.64
C TRP A 82 1.75 -12.60 4.75
N LEU A 83 1.22 -11.94 3.71
CA LEU A 83 2.00 -11.07 2.85
C LEU A 83 2.68 -9.95 3.66
N HIS A 84 1.94 -9.29 4.56
CA HIS A 84 2.52 -8.23 5.40
C HIS A 84 3.60 -8.75 6.34
N ARG A 85 3.46 -9.96 6.89
CA ARG A 85 4.52 -10.58 7.70
C ARG A 85 5.77 -10.90 6.87
N LEU A 86 5.60 -11.39 5.64
CA LEU A 86 6.71 -11.60 4.71
C LEU A 86 7.42 -10.27 4.40
N ILE A 87 6.69 -9.19 4.14
CA ILE A 87 7.27 -7.88 3.86
C ILE A 87 8.04 -7.34 5.09
N ASN A 88 7.45 -7.43 6.28
CA ASN A 88 8.14 -7.02 7.52
C ASN A 88 9.43 -7.83 7.74
N TRP A 89 9.41 -9.14 7.48
CA TRP A 89 10.60 -9.99 7.52
C TRP A 89 11.69 -9.52 6.53
N LEU A 90 11.31 -9.13 5.31
CA LEU A 90 12.28 -8.56 4.35
C LEU A 90 12.90 -7.27 4.89
N GLU A 91 12.13 -6.42 5.57
CA GLU A 91 12.65 -5.20 6.19
C GLU A 91 13.61 -5.50 7.36
N GLU A 92 13.30 -6.49 8.20
CA GLU A 92 14.19 -7.00 9.25
C GLU A 92 15.52 -7.52 8.68
N GLU A 93 15.47 -8.15 7.51
CA GLU A 93 16.63 -8.59 6.70
C GLU A 93 17.30 -7.44 5.91
N GLN A 94 16.93 -6.18 6.20
CA GLN A 94 17.48 -4.97 5.58
C GLN A 94 17.27 -4.90 4.05
N ILE A 95 16.19 -5.51 3.56
CA ILE A 95 15.76 -5.48 2.15
C ILE A 95 14.60 -4.50 2.03
N THR A 96 14.92 -3.25 1.68
CA THR A 96 13.97 -2.12 1.69
C THR A 96 13.44 -1.73 0.31
N VAL A 97 13.69 -2.56 -0.71
CA VAL A 97 13.20 -2.35 -2.09
C VAL A 97 11.69 -2.57 -2.21
N VAL A 98 11.07 -3.24 -1.25
CA VAL A 98 9.62 -3.36 -1.09
C VAL A 98 9.18 -2.38 -0.01
N ALA A 99 8.08 -1.66 -0.24
CA ALA A 99 7.52 -0.76 0.77
C ALA A 99 6.82 -1.56 1.87
N GLY A 100 7.21 -1.33 3.13
CA GLY A 100 6.55 -1.90 4.29
C GLY A 100 5.11 -1.39 4.50
N PRO A 101 4.25 -2.23 5.09
CA PRO A 101 2.92 -1.83 5.51
C PRO A 101 2.97 -0.94 6.75
N GLU A 102 2.10 0.07 6.78
CA GLU A 102 1.92 0.96 7.91
C GLU A 102 0.93 0.38 8.92
N ARG A 103 1.23 0.50 10.20
CA ARG A 103 0.37 -0.02 11.28
C ARG A 103 -0.81 0.91 11.56
N LEU A 104 -1.95 0.34 11.93
CA LEU A 104 -3.09 1.13 12.39
C LEU A 104 -2.80 1.65 13.80
N VAL A 105 -2.94 2.96 14.02
CA VAL A 105 -2.74 3.58 15.33
C VAL A 105 -3.69 2.95 16.37
N GLY A 106 -3.14 2.52 17.50
CA GLY A 106 -3.91 1.95 18.61
C GLY A 106 -4.34 0.49 18.45
N SER A 107 -3.93 -0.18 17.36
CA SER A 107 -4.31 -1.59 17.07
C SER A 107 -3.24 -2.63 17.43
N GLY A 108 -2.09 -2.20 17.96
CA GLY A 108 -0.92 -3.04 18.12
C GLY A 108 -0.22 -3.32 16.78
N GLU A 109 -0.30 -4.56 16.30
CA GLU A 109 0.39 -5.05 15.09
C GLU A 109 -0.51 -5.10 13.84
N GLN A 110 -1.74 -4.59 13.92
CA GLN A 110 -2.66 -4.64 12.78
C GLN A 110 -2.19 -3.71 11.66
N THR A 111 -2.14 -4.24 10.44
CA THR A 111 -1.71 -3.53 9.23
C THR A 111 -2.72 -3.63 8.08
N ILE A 112 -3.87 -4.27 8.34
CA ILE A 112 -4.96 -4.47 7.38
C ILE A 112 -6.24 -3.90 7.96
N LEU A 113 -6.94 -3.09 7.18
CA LEU A 113 -8.27 -2.62 7.50
C LEU A 113 -9.30 -3.44 6.73
N GLU A 114 -10.17 -4.13 7.46
CA GLU A 114 -11.29 -4.88 6.90
C GLU A 114 -12.58 -4.06 7.01
N GLU A 115 -13.36 -4.04 5.93
CA GLU A 115 -14.66 -3.38 5.86
C GLU A 115 -15.81 -4.39 5.98
N ALA A 116 -17.01 -3.88 6.28
CA ALA A 116 -18.19 -4.72 6.48
C ALA A 116 -18.60 -5.53 5.24
N ASP A 117 -18.19 -5.08 4.04
CA ASP A 117 -18.41 -5.78 2.77
C ASP A 117 -17.29 -6.80 2.44
N GLY A 118 -16.35 -7.01 3.37
CA GLY A 118 -15.22 -7.94 3.20
C GLY A 118 -14.05 -7.36 2.42
N ARG A 119 -14.09 -6.08 2.00
CA ARG A 119 -12.93 -5.44 1.36
C ARG A 119 -11.78 -5.27 2.34
N LEU A 120 -10.59 -5.48 1.82
CA LEU A 120 -9.35 -5.30 2.55
C LEU A 120 -8.59 -4.11 2.00
N TRP A 121 -8.08 -3.29 2.90
CA TRP A 121 -7.26 -2.13 2.61
C TRP A 121 -5.92 -2.23 3.34
N GLU A 122 -4.88 -1.75 2.69
CA GLU A 122 -3.54 -1.56 3.25
C GLU A 122 -3.10 -0.11 3.06
N MET A 123 -2.34 0.36 4.03
CA MET A 123 -1.54 1.57 3.93
C MET A 123 -0.08 1.15 3.84
N VAL A 124 0.68 1.71 2.91
CA VAL A 124 2.12 1.44 2.75
C VAL A 124 2.89 2.74 2.67
N ALA A 125 4.17 2.72 3.05
CA ALA A 125 5.04 3.88 2.90
C ALA A 125 5.16 4.29 1.41
N TRP A 126 5.15 5.59 1.14
CA TRP A 126 5.42 6.10 -0.20
C TRP A 126 6.87 5.84 -0.59
N ARG A 127 7.08 5.31 -1.79
CA ARG A 127 8.41 5.19 -2.41
C ARG A 127 8.45 6.07 -3.64
N GLY A 128 9.28 7.10 -3.59
CA GLY A 128 9.56 7.93 -4.76
C GLY A 128 10.20 7.11 -5.88
N GLY A 129 9.87 7.45 -7.12
CA GLY A 129 10.38 6.77 -8.30
C GLY A 129 9.36 6.80 -9.44
N SER A 130 9.75 6.24 -10.58
CA SER A 130 8.84 6.03 -11.70
C SER A 130 9.17 4.70 -12.36
N PRO A 131 8.15 3.94 -12.81
CA PRO A 131 8.39 2.71 -13.55
C PRO A 131 9.16 3.01 -14.84
N LEU A 132 10.12 2.16 -15.17
CA LEU A 132 10.93 2.28 -16.38
C LEU A 132 10.39 1.31 -17.43
N ALA A 133 9.91 1.83 -18.56
CA ALA A 133 9.46 0.99 -19.67
C ALA A 133 10.61 0.26 -20.38
N ALA A 134 11.80 0.87 -20.41
CA ALA A 134 13.01 0.31 -21.01
C ALA A 134 14.22 0.58 -20.09
N PRO A 135 14.52 -0.30 -19.12
CA PRO A 135 15.65 -0.11 -18.22
C PRO A 135 16.99 -0.26 -18.97
N ARG A 136 17.99 0.52 -18.58
CA ARG A 136 19.38 0.29 -19.00
C ARG A 136 19.90 -1.01 -18.40
N GLU A 137 20.92 -1.60 -19.01
CA GLU A 137 21.56 -2.83 -18.52
C GLU A 137 21.97 -2.75 -17.05
N THR A 138 22.57 -1.64 -16.63
CA THR A 138 22.97 -1.42 -15.22
C THR A 138 21.78 -1.34 -14.26
N GLN A 139 20.62 -0.88 -14.72
CA GLN A 139 19.39 -0.85 -13.92
C GLN A 139 18.78 -2.25 -13.81
N ALA A 140 18.80 -3.02 -14.90
CA ALA A 140 18.37 -4.41 -14.91
C ALA A 140 19.24 -5.28 -14.00
N ALA A 141 20.57 -5.15 -14.08
CA ALA A 141 21.50 -5.87 -13.22
C ALA A 141 21.22 -5.61 -11.73
N ARG A 142 21.06 -4.34 -11.33
CA ARG A 142 20.69 -3.97 -9.95
C ARG A 142 19.35 -4.55 -9.53
N ALA A 143 18.34 -4.53 -10.41
CA ALA A 143 17.04 -5.12 -10.10
C ALA A 143 17.14 -6.64 -9.86
N MET A 144 17.97 -7.35 -10.64
CA MET A 144 18.21 -8.78 -10.47
C MET A 144 18.97 -9.10 -9.18
N GLU A 145 19.94 -8.27 -8.80
CA GLU A 145 20.66 -8.39 -7.53
C GLU A 145 19.69 -8.26 -6.34
N GLU A 146 18.83 -7.25 -6.37
CA GLU A 146 17.82 -7.04 -5.33
C GLU A 146 16.78 -8.18 -5.30
N LEU A 147 16.32 -8.66 -6.44
CA LEU A 147 15.44 -9.82 -6.52
C LEU A 147 16.09 -11.08 -5.92
N ALA A 148 17.38 -11.31 -6.19
CA ALA A 148 18.12 -12.43 -5.61
C ALA A 148 18.28 -12.30 -4.09
N ARG A 149 18.39 -11.08 -3.55
CA ARG A 149 18.36 -10.84 -2.10
C ARG A 149 16.99 -11.16 -1.53
N VAL A 150 15.91 -10.69 -2.15
CA VAL A 150 14.52 -10.99 -1.76
C VAL A 150 14.29 -12.50 -1.70
N HIS A 151 14.64 -13.25 -2.75
CA HIS A 151 14.46 -14.71 -2.77
C HIS A 151 15.23 -15.42 -1.65
N ARG A 152 16.49 -15.02 -1.39
CA ARG A 152 17.29 -15.63 -0.33
C ARG A 152 16.74 -15.35 1.08
N ALA A 153 16.18 -14.16 1.31
CA ALA A 153 15.51 -13.84 2.57
C ALA A 153 14.17 -14.57 2.70
N ALA A 154 13.36 -14.58 1.64
CA ALA A 154 12.07 -15.27 1.62
C ALA A 154 12.21 -16.79 1.81
N ALA A 155 13.29 -17.42 1.31
CA ALA A 155 13.55 -18.83 1.54
C ALA A 155 13.83 -19.19 3.01
N ARG A 156 14.16 -18.21 3.84
CA ARG A 156 14.35 -18.35 5.30
C ARG A 156 13.11 -17.96 6.10
N PHE A 157 12.07 -17.46 5.44
CA PHE A 157 10.81 -17.10 6.09
C PHE A 157 10.00 -18.36 6.40
N CYS A 158 9.78 -18.64 7.69
CA CYS A 158 9.23 -19.92 8.15
C CYS A 158 7.70 -19.96 8.22
N ASP A 159 7.01 -18.84 7.99
CA ASP A 159 5.55 -18.81 8.08
C ASP A 159 4.91 -19.50 6.86
N PRO A 160 4.05 -20.51 7.08
CA PRO A 160 3.42 -21.21 5.98
C PRO A 160 2.48 -20.28 5.22
N PHE A 161 2.46 -20.42 3.90
CA PHE A 161 1.50 -19.73 3.05
C PHE A 161 0.08 -20.24 3.38
N PRO A 162 -0.90 -19.34 3.62
CA PRO A 162 -2.27 -19.73 3.93
C PRO A 162 -2.87 -20.59 2.81
N ALA A 163 -3.56 -21.66 3.19
CA ALA A 163 -4.31 -22.46 2.21
C ALA A 163 -5.35 -21.58 1.50
N ALA A 164 -5.62 -21.87 0.24
CA ALA A 164 -6.79 -21.28 -0.41
C ALA A 164 -8.02 -21.65 0.43
N ALA A 165 -8.83 -20.64 0.78
CA ALA A 165 -10.12 -20.91 1.43
C ALA A 165 -10.84 -21.95 0.57
N ALA A 166 -11.17 -23.11 1.17
CA ALA A 166 -11.98 -24.11 0.52
C ALA A 166 -13.21 -23.38 0.01
N SER A 167 -13.41 -23.38 -1.30
CA SER A 167 -14.52 -22.69 -1.93
C SER A 167 -15.78 -23.39 -1.43
N GLY A 168 -16.37 -22.86 -0.36
CA GLY A 168 -17.68 -23.27 0.09
C GLY A 168 -18.62 -22.98 -1.05
N SER A 169 -18.96 -24.02 -1.82
CA SER A 169 -20.09 -23.95 -2.74
C SER A 169 -21.31 -23.58 -1.91
N PRO A 170 -22.08 -22.55 -2.31
CA PRO A 170 -23.36 -22.26 -1.67
C PRO A 170 -24.32 -23.45 -1.78
#